data_AF-A0A835AQN4-F1
#
_entry.id   AF-A0A835AQN4-F1
#
_cell.length_a   1.000
_cell.length_b   1.000
_cell.length_c   1.000
_cell.angle_alpha   90.00
_cell.angle_beta   90.00
_cell.angle_gamma   90.00
#
_symmetry.space_group_name_H-M   'P 1'
#
loop_
_entity.id
_entity.type
_entity.pdbx_description
1 polymer ?
#
loop_
_entity_poly.entity_id
_entity_poly.type
_entity_poly.pdbx_seq_one_letter_code
_entity_poly.pdbx_strand_id
1 'polypeptide(L)'
;MSSTASTAVCSIEDGDPSTRNTFAVRSLLHLARDRPLPSLPDSISDGLVRGQRGRCNSRFLRLLECENNSGDDTSCVCFDLAYNGVELCLKFSILRSGVWSAQHCPVTEFRQDRIDTNGAQMLLVGSKFYMMTTLGYILGLDLTTASLFTVQLPDEVRNSTTRKFSRGRDYGLYLVGAKGFQLCIWHSDGVGQFVLVDTISVREACGHLNVQKWEPRDGHSAVELVLVGDNAEFVIFDIMASEIVCCIQVRNRVVEKVVERDLLDNEISCAITMVWPPIFPVFDKEVNSESSDS
;
A
#
# COMPACT_ATOMS: atom_id res chain seq x y z
N MET A 1 9.29 -3.75 21.55
CA MET A 1 8.18 -3.01 20.91
C MET A 1 8.76 -1.65 20.51
N SER A 2 9.04 -1.45 19.22
CA SER A 2 9.42 -0.15 18.67
C SER A 2 8.29 0.27 17.74
N SER A 3 7.43 1.18 18.20
CA SER A 3 6.43 1.83 17.36
C SER A 3 7.11 3.03 16.73
N THR A 4 7.48 2.92 15.45
CA THR A 4 8.14 3.99 14.68
C THR A 4 7.23 4.60 13.60
N ALA A 5 5.93 4.28 13.59
CA ALA A 5 4.98 4.77 12.60
C ALA A 5 4.09 5.89 13.18
N SER A 6 4.68 7.02 13.56
CA SER A 6 3.93 8.16 14.12
C SER A 6 4.08 9.43 13.29
N THR A 7 4.51 9.32 12.04
CA THR A 7 4.75 10.48 11.19
C THR A 7 4.28 10.18 9.77
N ALA A 8 3.55 11.14 9.18
CA ALA A 8 3.00 11.04 7.84
C ALA A 8 3.36 12.29 7.03
N VAL A 9 3.38 12.16 5.70
CA VAL A 9 3.45 13.30 4.79
C VAL A 9 2.04 13.64 4.36
N CYS A 10 1.67 14.91 4.48
CA CYS A 10 0.37 15.42 4.06
C CYS A 10 0.55 16.58 3.09
N SER A 11 -0.38 16.72 2.14
CA SER A 11 -0.55 17.95 1.38
C SER A 11 -1.24 18.99 2.24
N ILE A 12 -0.71 20.21 2.26
CA ILE A 12 -1.35 21.39 2.85
C ILE A 12 -1.89 22.21 1.68
N GLU A 13 -3.20 22.47 1.69
CA GLU A 13 -3.80 23.48 0.82
C GLU A 13 -3.41 24.85 1.36
N ASP A 14 -2.55 25.56 0.63
CA ASP A 14 -2.40 26.99 0.84
C ASP A 14 -3.57 27.68 0.16
N GLY A 15 -4.18 28.69 0.79
CA GLY A 15 -5.42 29.33 0.34
C GLY A 15 -5.32 30.08 -1.01
N ASP A 16 -4.21 29.92 -1.73
CA ASP A 16 -3.95 30.47 -3.06
C ASP A 16 -3.89 29.34 -4.10
N PRO A 17 -4.88 29.24 -5.02
CA PRO A 17 -4.94 28.20 -6.05
C PRO A 17 -3.80 28.27 -7.08
N SER A 18 -2.94 29.30 -7.03
CA SER A 18 -1.75 29.41 -7.88
C SER A 18 -0.48 28.81 -7.28
N THR A 19 -0.51 28.44 -5.99
CA THR A 19 0.64 27.82 -5.31
C THR A 19 0.68 26.31 -5.56
N ARG A 20 1.87 25.79 -5.97
CA ARG A 20 2.12 24.34 -6.06
C ARG A 20 1.84 23.72 -4.69
N ASN A 21 1.12 22.58 -4.63
CA ASN A 21 0.84 21.84 -3.40
C ASN A 21 2.06 21.84 -2.45
N THR A 22 1.90 22.49 -1.30
CA THR A 22 2.89 22.50 -0.23
C THR A 22 2.76 21.18 0.54
N PHE A 23 3.87 20.48 0.76
CA PHE A 23 3.86 19.25 1.55
C PHE A 23 4.44 19.52 2.92
N ALA A 24 3.93 18.83 3.92
CA ALA A 24 4.46 18.88 5.27
C ALA A 24 4.52 17.51 5.90
N VAL A 25 5.41 17.41 6.89
CA VAL A 25 5.54 16.26 7.76
C VAL A 25 4.73 16.52 9.03
N ARG A 26 3.77 15.64 9.30
CA ARG A 26 2.89 15.71 10.46
C ARG A 26 3.19 14.55 11.40
N SER A 27 3.33 14.85 12.69
CA SER A 27 3.31 13.82 13.74
C SER A 27 1.86 13.42 14.03
N LEU A 28 1.59 12.12 14.03
CA LEU A 28 0.27 11.55 14.34
C LEU A 28 0.06 11.33 15.85
N LEU A 29 1.14 11.32 16.64
CA LEU A 29 1.09 11.14 18.10
C LEU A 29 1.15 12.46 18.88
N HIS A 30 1.71 13.50 18.27
CA HIS A 30 1.83 14.80 18.90
C HIS A 30 1.15 15.83 18.01
N LEU A 31 0.28 16.64 18.63
CA LEU A 31 -0.36 17.81 18.03
C LEU A 31 0.65 18.96 17.83
N ALA A 32 1.84 18.62 17.33
CA ALA A 32 2.87 19.55 16.94
C ALA A 32 2.49 20.20 15.60
N ARG A 33 2.97 21.43 15.38
CA ARG A 33 2.77 22.13 14.10
C ARG A 33 3.37 21.32 12.95
N ASP A 34 2.64 21.29 11.84
CA ASP A 34 3.11 20.73 10.58
C ASP A 34 4.45 21.36 10.20
N ARG A 35 5.44 20.51 9.86
CA ARG A 35 6.75 20.99 9.41
C ARG A 35 6.75 21.04 7.88
N PRO A 36 6.80 22.23 7.26
CA PRO A 36 6.78 22.34 5.81
C PRO A 36 8.06 21.74 5.21
N LEU A 37 7.89 21.04 4.09
CA LEU A 37 9.01 20.56 3.29
C LEU A 37 9.47 21.67 2.33
N PRO A 38 10.75 21.67 1.92
CA PRO A 38 11.23 22.53 0.84
C PRO A 38 10.40 22.30 -0.43
N SER A 39 10.31 23.33 -1.26
CA SER A 39 9.63 23.27 -2.56
C SER A 39 10.06 22.01 -3.32
N LEU A 40 9.08 21.27 -3.84
CA LEU A 40 9.36 20.02 -4.53
C LEU A 40 10.25 20.24 -5.76
N PRO A 41 11.10 19.25 -6.10
CA PRO A 41 11.84 19.25 -7.35
C PRO A 41 10.91 19.38 -8.55
N ASP A 42 11.43 19.97 -9.63
CA ASP A 42 10.65 20.15 -10.84
C ASP A 42 10.14 18.82 -11.38
N SER A 43 8.85 18.82 -11.75
CA SER A 43 8.18 17.68 -12.36
C SER A 43 8.86 17.24 -13.64
N ILE A 44 8.59 16.00 -14.03
CA ILE A 44 8.91 15.51 -15.36
C ILE A 44 8.41 16.52 -16.40
N SER A 45 9.34 17.01 -17.24
CA SER A 45 9.02 17.77 -18.44
C SER A 45 8.59 16.82 -19.57
N ASP A 46 7.82 17.35 -20.53
CA ASP A 46 7.16 16.56 -21.59
C ASP A 46 8.09 15.77 -22.53
N GLY A 47 9.40 16.00 -22.48
CA GLY A 47 10.36 15.45 -23.44
C GLY A 47 11.04 14.12 -23.08
N LEU A 48 10.86 13.59 -21.86
CA LEU A 48 11.65 12.45 -21.36
C LEU A 48 11.23 11.08 -21.92
N VAL A 49 9.97 10.92 -22.33
CA VAL A 49 9.42 9.65 -22.84
C VAL A 49 9.01 9.86 -24.29
N ARG A 50 9.30 8.91 -25.20
CA ARG A 50 9.05 9.13 -26.64
C ARG A 50 7.55 9.15 -26.95
N GLY A 51 7.05 10.25 -27.52
CA GLY A 51 5.66 10.34 -28.01
C GLY A 51 4.64 10.79 -26.95
N GLN A 52 3.58 11.47 -27.41
CA GLN A 52 2.65 12.19 -26.53
C GLN A 52 1.30 11.49 -26.25
N ARG A 53 0.99 10.35 -26.87
CA ARG A 53 -0.33 9.71 -26.68
C ARG A 53 -0.41 8.94 -25.37
N GLY A 54 -1.41 9.24 -24.54
CA GLY A 54 -1.83 8.37 -23.42
C GLY A 54 -1.04 8.50 -22.11
N ARG A 55 -0.45 9.67 -21.83
CA ARG A 55 0.45 9.84 -20.68
C ARG A 55 -0.25 9.67 -19.33
N CYS A 56 0.32 8.84 -18.45
CA CYS A 56 0.09 8.89 -17.01
C CYS A 56 1.26 9.63 -16.38
N ASN A 57 0.96 10.63 -15.55
CA ASN A 57 1.91 11.23 -14.63
C ASN A 57 1.34 11.12 -13.21
N SER A 58 2.06 10.49 -12.30
CA SER A 58 1.68 10.41 -10.89
C SER A 58 2.86 10.84 -10.02
N ARG A 59 2.59 11.67 -9.03
CA ARG A 59 3.59 12.16 -8.09
C ARG A 59 3.25 11.69 -6.69
N PHE A 60 4.23 11.17 -5.97
CA PHE A 60 4.05 10.74 -4.59
C PHE A 60 5.30 10.96 -3.75
N LEU A 61 5.07 11.30 -2.48
CA LEU A 61 6.12 11.40 -1.47
C LEU A 61 6.11 10.17 -0.57
N ARG A 62 7.29 9.72 -0.15
CA ARG A 62 7.44 8.69 0.89
C ARG A 62 8.50 9.11 1.89
N LEU A 63 8.27 8.81 3.15
CA LEU A 63 9.29 8.96 4.20
C LEU A 63 10.31 7.84 4.06
N LEU A 64 11.58 8.17 4.26
CA LEU A 64 12.65 7.18 4.39
C LEU A 64 12.79 6.86 5.87
N GLU A 65 12.75 5.57 6.20
CA GLU A 65 12.99 5.11 7.57
C GLU A 65 14.44 5.44 7.93
N CYS A 66 14.64 6.30 8.93
CA CYS A 66 15.96 6.63 9.43
C CYS A 66 16.37 5.53 10.43
N GLU A 67 17.52 4.89 10.19
CA GLU A 67 18.08 3.88 11.11
C GLU A 67 18.48 4.47 12.48
N ASN A 68 18.53 5.81 12.60
CA ASN A 68 18.95 6.49 13.82
C ASN A 68 17.88 7.44 14.35
N ASN A 69 17.50 7.26 15.62
CA ASN A 69 16.57 8.08 16.42
C ASN A 69 17.03 9.54 16.67
N SER A 70 17.90 10.12 15.83
CA SER A 70 18.34 11.51 16.00
C SER A 70 17.36 12.49 15.36
N GLY A 71 16.21 12.63 16.02
CA GLY A 71 15.49 13.87 16.34
C GLY A 71 15.17 14.99 15.34
N ASP A 72 15.75 15.14 14.13
CA ASP A 72 15.47 16.37 13.37
C ASP A 72 15.54 16.33 11.84
N ASP A 73 16.20 15.34 11.22
CA ASP A 73 16.32 15.30 9.75
C ASP A 73 15.36 14.28 9.13
N THR A 74 14.10 14.68 8.91
CA THR A 74 13.16 13.87 8.15
C THR A 74 13.66 13.71 6.72
N SER A 75 14.16 12.53 6.39
CA SER A 75 14.50 12.17 5.02
C SER A 75 13.26 11.69 4.28
N CYS A 76 13.04 12.20 3.07
CA CYS A 76 11.93 11.77 2.24
C CYS A 76 12.39 11.60 0.78
N VAL A 77 11.60 10.88 0.01
CA VAL A 77 11.83 10.70 -1.41
C VAL A 77 10.59 11.16 -2.17
N CYS A 78 10.81 11.97 -3.18
CA CYS A 78 9.80 12.38 -4.14
C CYS A 78 9.94 11.51 -5.37
N PHE A 79 8.85 10.88 -5.79
CA PHE A 79 8.76 10.13 -7.03
C PHE A 79 7.83 10.81 -8.01
N ASP A 80 8.25 10.85 -9.27
CA ASP A 80 7.40 11.15 -10.42
C ASP A 80 7.41 9.91 -11.33
N LEU A 81 6.24 9.28 -11.48
CA LEU A 81 6.00 8.20 -12.43
C LEU A 81 5.51 8.81 -13.74
N ALA A 82 6.20 8.58 -14.85
CA ALA A 82 5.71 8.92 -16.18
C ALA A 82 5.62 7.68 -17.07
N TYR A 83 4.46 7.48 -17.67
CA TYR A 83 4.19 6.35 -18.56
C TYR A 83 3.52 6.81 -19.85
N ASN A 84 3.93 6.31 -21.00
CA ASN A 84 3.36 6.66 -22.32
C ASN A 84 2.71 5.48 -23.08
N GLY A 85 2.55 4.31 -22.43
CA GLY A 85 2.06 3.09 -23.09
C GLY A 85 3.16 2.12 -23.55
N VAL A 86 4.43 2.54 -23.55
CA VAL A 86 5.57 1.72 -24.00
C VAL A 86 6.76 1.79 -23.07
N GLU A 87 7.00 2.96 -22.48
CA GLU A 87 8.14 3.27 -21.63
C GLU A 87 7.66 3.85 -20.31
N LEU A 88 8.28 3.40 -19.22
CA LEU A 88 8.07 3.92 -17.87
C LEU A 88 9.35 4.64 -17.41
N CYS A 89 9.25 5.92 -17.05
CA CYS A 89 10.27 6.61 -16.25
C CYS A 89 9.81 6.67 -14.79
N LEU A 90 10.71 6.27 -13.90
CA LEU A 90 10.57 6.43 -12.45
C LEU A 90 11.56 7.49 -11.98
N LYS A 91 11.17 8.76 -12.09
CA LYS A 91 12.01 9.87 -11.66
C LYS A 91 11.96 10.01 -10.14
N PHE A 92 13.11 10.25 -9.51
CA PHE A 92 13.14 10.48 -8.07
C PHE A 92 14.21 11.48 -7.64
N SER A 93 13.99 12.04 -6.45
CA SER A 93 14.97 12.82 -5.69
C SER A 93 14.79 12.58 -4.21
N ILE A 94 15.89 12.62 -3.47
CA ILE A 94 15.91 12.34 -2.05
C ILE A 94 16.15 13.66 -1.32
N LEU A 95 15.29 14.00 -0.38
CA LEU A 95 15.49 15.08 0.57
C LEU A 95 16.31 14.56 1.74
N ARG A 96 17.43 15.22 2.03
CA ARG A 96 18.22 15.02 3.26
C ARG A 96 18.63 16.38 3.81
N SER A 97 18.49 16.57 5.11
CA SER A 97 18.88 17.80 5.81
C SER A 97 18.35 19.07 5.11
N GLY A 98 17.08 19.03 4.65
CA GLY A 98 16.42 20.17 3.99
C GLY A 98 16.84 20.44 2.54
N VAL A 99 17.67 19.60 1.91
CA VAL A 99 18.13 19.77 0.53
C VAL A 99 17.77 18.56 -0.33
N TRP A 100 17.22 18.82 -1.52
CA TRP A 100 16.92 17.79 -2.51
C TRP A 100 18.19 17.38 -3.27
N SER A 101 18.40 16.08 -3.43
CA SER A 101 19.46 15.53 -4.28
C SER A 101 19.22 15.84 -5.76
N ALA A 102 20.25 15.57 -6.58
CA ALA A 102 20.07 15.52 -8.03
C ALA A 102 18.94 14.55 -8.41
N GLN A 103 18.29 14.86 -9.53
CA GLN A 103 17.22 14.04 -10.09
C GLN A 103 17.80 12.85 -10.85
N HIS A 104 17.23 11.68 -10.59
CA HIS A 104 17.48 10.45 -11.34
C HIS A 104 16.20 10.09 -12.11
N CYS A 105 16.30 9.60 -13.35
CA CYS A 105 15.16 9.08 -14.14
C CYS A 105 15.63 7.84 -14.89
N PRO A 106 15.70 6.68 -14.21
CA PRO A 106 15.79 5.41 -14.92
C PRO A 106 14.52 5.18 -15.75
N VAL A 107 14.72 4.67 -16.97
CA VAL A 107 13.68 4.38 -17.94
C VAL A 107 13.76 2.91 -18.33
N THR A 108 12.62 2.26 -18.51
CA THR A 108 12.53 0.90 -19.05
C THR A 108 11.38 0.80 -20.04
N GLU A 109 11.50 -0.12 -20.99
CA GLU A 109 10.31 -0.61 -21.68
C GLU A 109 9.36 -1.26 -20.68
N PHE A 110 8.09 -0.92 -20.79
CA PHE A 110 7.03 -1.34 -19.90
C PHE A 110 5.73 -1.32 -20.70
N ARG A 111 5.15 -2.49 -20.99
CA ARG A 111 3.95 -2.61 -21.84
C ARG A 111 2.77 -3.12 -21.04
N GLN A 112 2.29 -2.29 -20.13
CA GLN A 112 1.12 -2.56 -19.27
C GLN A 112 -0.03 -1.61 -19.61
N ASP A 113 -1.28 -1.97 -19.33
CA ASP A 113 -2.37 -1.00 -19.48
C ASP A 113 -2.19 0.20 -18.54
N ARG A 114 -2.70 1.37 -18.95
CA ARG A 114 -2.60 2.60 -18.16
C ARG A 114 -3.38 2.51 -16.85
N ILE A 115 -4.54 1.88 -16.83
CA ILE A 115 -5.38 1.73 -15.64
C ILE A 115 -4.65 0.87 -14.61
N ASP A 116 -4.10 -0.27 -15.04
CA ASP A 116 -3.28 -1.15 -14.21
C ASP A 116 -2.06 -0.42 -13.63
N THR A 117 -1.42 0.43 -14.43
CA THR A 117 -0.24 1.20 -14.01
C THR A 117 -0.59 2.23 -12.93
N ASN A 118 -1.74 2.90 -13.07
CA ASN A 118 -2.20 3.90 -12.10
C ASN A 118 -2.68 3.25 -10.79
N GLY A 119 -3.33 2.09 -10.89
CA GLY A 119 -3.84 1.33 -9.76
C GLY A 119 -2.81 0.40 -9.11
N ALA A 120 -1.57 0.38 -9.62
CA ALA A 120 -0.53 -0.51 -9.13
C ALA A 120 -0.23 -0.25 -7.64
N GLN A 121 -0.18 -1.32 -6.85
CA GLN A 121 0.32 -1.22 -5.48
C GLN A 121 1.81 -0.86 -5.51
N MET A 122 2.18 0.16 -4.74
CA MET A 122 3.54 0.67 -4.64
C MET A 122 4.01 0.68 -3.19
N LEU A 123 5.26 0.27 -2.95
CA LEU A 123 5.84 0.16 -1.62
C LEU A 123 7.32 0.59 -1.64
N LEU A 124 7.75 1.28 -0.59
CA LEU A 124 9.15 1.60 -0.36
C LEU A 124 9.63 0.78 0.83
N VAL A 125 10.68 -0.03 0.64
CA VAL A 125 11.32 -0.83 1.70
C VAL A 125 12.81 -0.53 1.69
N GLY A 126 13.30 0.10 2.76
CA GLY A 126 14.67 0.60 2.82
C GLY A 126 14.97 1.54 1.64
N SER A 127 16.00 1.22 0.87
CA SER A 127 16.41 1.97 -0.33
C SER A 127 15.78 1.47 -1.63
N LYS A 128 14.78 0.59 -1.58
CA LYS A 128 14.18 -0.03 -2.76
C LYS A 128 12.70 0.28 -2.86
N PHE A 129 12.31 0.83 -4.01
CA PHE A 129 10.92 1.05 -4.38
C PHE A 129 10.42 -0.13 -5.21
N TYR A 130 9.20 -0.57 -4.95
CA TYR A 130 8.58 -1.72 -5.60
C TYR A 130 7.20 -1.36 -6.12
N MET A 131 6.87 -1.87 -7.30
CA MET A 131 5.58 -1.71 -7.96
C MET A 131 5.08 -3.07 -8.44
N MET A 132 3.89 -3.47 -7.99
CA MET A 132 3.22 -4.66 -8.51
C MET A 132 2.79 -4.42 -9.96
N THR A 133 3.10 -5.38 -10.85
CA THR A 133 2.69 -5.33 -12.25
C THR A 133 1.64 -6.39 -12.55
N THR A 134 0.85 -6.20 -13.60
CA THR A 134 -0.01 -7.23 -14.19
C THR A 134 0.76 -8.18 -15.11
N LEU A 135 2.01 -7.85 -15.45
CA LEU A 135 2.92 -8.61 -16.33
C LEU A 135 3.57 -9.86 -15.69
N GLY A 136 3.21 -10.18 -14.44
CA GLY A 136 3.70 -11.38 -13.76
C GLY A 136 5.05 -11.24 -13.06
N TYR A 137 5.52 -10.00 -12.84
CA TYR A 137 6.67 -9.68 -12.01
C TYR A 137 6.40 -8.44 -11.13
N ILE A 138 7.29 -8.14 -10.20
CA ILE A 138 7.33 -6.87 -9.47
C ILE A 138 8.44 -6.03 -10.09
N LEU A 139 8.14 -4.78 -10.45
CA LEU A 139 9.15 -3.84 -10.90
C LEU A 139 9.79 -3.18 -9.68
N GLY A 140 11.11 -3.26 -9.59
CA GLY A 140 11.90 -2.67 -8.53
C GLY A 140 12.75 -1.51 -9.03
N LEU A 141 12.97 -0.52 -8.18
CA LEU A 141 13.92 0.57 -8.35
C LEU A 141 14.82 0.62 -7.12
N ASP A 142 16.13 0.49 -7.32
CA ASP A 142 17.11 0.74 -6.27
C ASP A 142 17.51 2.22 -6.28
N LEU A 143 17.20 2.91 -5.18
CA LEU A 143 17.47 4.34 -5.04
C LEU A 143 18.97 4.65 -4.92
N THR A 144 19.78 3.67 -4.50
CA THR A 144 21.24 3.84 -4.31
C THR A 144 21.96 3.81 -5.65
N THR A 145 21.59 2.87 -6.51
CA THR A 145 22.20 2.69 -7.83
C THR A 145 21.44 3.40 -8.95
N ALA A 146 20.26 3.95 -8.63
CA ALA A 146 19.32 4.53 -9.59
C ALA A 146 19.00 3.58 -10.77
N SER A 147 18.88 2.28 -10.47
CA SER A 147 18.69 1.23 -11.49
C SER A 147 17.39 0.47 -11.26
N LEU A 148 16.72 0.13 -12.38
CA LEU A 148 15.54 -0.72 -12.37
C LEU A 148 15.94 -2.20 -12.37
N PHE A 149 15.13 -3.01 -11.69
CA PHE A 149 15.27 -4.46 -11.65
C PHE A 149 13.89 -5.12 -11.62
N THR A 150 13.81 -6.42 -11.85
CA THR A 150 12.56 -7.17 -11.77
C THR A 150 12.68 -8.28 -10.73
N VAL A 151 11.58 -8.55 -10.03
CA VAL A 151 11.45 -9.69 -9.13
C VAL A 151 10.36 -10.59 -9.68
N GLN A 152 10.71 -11.85 -9.93
CA GLN A 152 9.76 -12.81 -10.49
C GLN A 152 8.73 -13.23 -9.44
N LEU A 153 7.46 -13.33 -9.86
CA LEU A 153 6.41 -13.87 -9.01
C LEU A 153 6.41 -15.41 -9.11
N PRO A 154 6.10 -16.12 -8.01
CA PRO A 154 5.75 -17.53 -8.07
C PRO A 154 4.59 -17.77 -9.05
N ASP A 155 4.59 -18.91 -9.73
CA ASP A 155 3.57 -19.25 -10.74
C ASP A 155 2.15 -19.26 -10.14
N GLU A 156 2.02 -19.71 -8.90
CA GLU A 156 0.74 -19.73 -8.18
C GLU A 156 0.19 -18.32 -7.94
N VAL A 157 1.07 -17.33 -7.71
CA VAL A 157 0.66 -15.93 -7.50
C VAL A 157 0.40 -15.23 -8.82
N ARG A 158 1.17 -15.56 -9.86
CA ARG A 158 0.99 -15.02 -11.21
C ARG A 158 -0.44 -15.25 -11.71
N ASN A 159 -0.99 -16.42 -11.39
CA ASN A 159 -2.35 -16.84 -11.75
C ASN A 159 -3.43 -16.39 -10.75
N SER A 160 -3.04 -15.72 -9.66
CA SER A 160 -3.99 -15.16 -8.71
C SER A 160 -4.60 -13.87 -9.27
N THR A 161 -5.91 -13.78 -9.15
CA THR A 161 -6.73 -12.63 -9.55
C THR A 161 -6.57 -11.44 -8.62
N THR A 162 -6.13 -11.67 -7.38
CA THR A 162 -5.91 -10.63 -6.38
C THR A 162 -4.63 -10.92 -5.61
N ARG A 163 -3.72 -9.95 -5.62
CA ARG A 163 -2.41 -10.07 -4.97
C ARG A 163 -2.00 -8.75 -4.38
N LYS A 164 -1.43 -8.81 -3.18
CA LYS A 164 -0.91 -7.67 -2.45
C LYS A 164 0.42 -8.05 -1.84
N PHE A 165 1.31 -7.08 -1.71
CA PHE A 165 2.60 -7.29 -1.06
C PHE A 165 2.82 -6.24 0.04
N SER A 166 3.60 -6.62 1.05
CA SER A 166 3.93 -5.77 2.19
C SER A 166 5.40 -5.94 2.58
N ARG A 167 5.86 -5.06 3.47
CA ARG A 167 7.25 -5.04 3.94
C ARG A 167 7.52 -6.23 4.85
N GLY A 168 8.70 -6.85 4.71
CA GLY A 168 9.26 -7.79 5.69
C GLY A 168 10.26 -7.11 6.63
N ARG A 169 10.55 -7.75 7.76
CA ARG A 169 11.38 -7.19 8.86
C ARG A 169 12.84 -6.93 8.46
N ASP A 170 13.39 -7.75 7.57
CA ASP A 170 14.82 -7.78 7.22
C ASP A 170 15.05 -7.59 5.71
N TYR A 171 14.45 -6.54 5.12
CA TYR A 171 14.56 -6.20 3.69
C TYR A 171 13.85 -7.14 2.70
N GLY A 172 13.16 -8.17 3.21
CA GLY A 172 12.28 -9.04 2.43
C GLY A 172 10.94 -8.39 2.08
N LEU A 173 10.22 -9.03 1.17
CA LEU A 173 8.82 -8.73 0.88
C LEU A 173 7.96 -9.91 1.30
N TYR A 174 6.79 -9.63 1.86
CA TYR A 174 5.71 -10.60 1.89
C TYR A 174 4.80 -10.40 0.69
N LEU A 175 4.38 -11.49 0.11
CA LEU A 175 3.43 -11.52 -0.99
C LEU A 175 2.26 -12.39 -0.55
N VAL A 176 1.05 -11.87 -0.71
CA VAL A 176 -0.19 -12.58 -0.40
C VAL A 176 -1.03 -12.63 -1.66
N GLY A 177 -1.52 -13.81 -1.98
CA GLY A 177 -2.40 -14.05 -3.12
C GLY A 177 -3.58 -14.89 -2.68
N ALA A 178 -4.75 -14.64 -3.29
CA ALA A 178 -5.92 -15.48 -3.08
C ALA A 178 -6.12 -16.43 -4.27
N LYS A 179 -6.40 -17.71 -3.97
CA LYS A 179 -6.80 -18.71 -4.95
C LYS A 179 -8.08 -19.38 -4.47
N GLY A 180 -9.21 -18.97 -5.03
CA GLY A 180 -10.53 -19.37 -4.52
C GLY A 180 -10.70 -18.90 -3.08
N PHE A 181 -10.79 -19.84 -2.12
CA PHE A 181 -10.90 -19.57 -0.68
C PHE A 181 -9.60 -19.80 0.09
N GLN A 182 -8.47 -19.90 -0.59
CA GLN A 182 -7.16 -20.03 0.05
C GLN A 182 -6.40 -18.72 -0.04
N LEU A 183 -5.95 -18.22 1.11
CA LEU A 183 -4.90 -17.22 1.19
C LEU A 183 -3.57 -17.95 1.23
N CYS A 184 -2.70 -17.64 0.29
CA CYS A 184 -1.35 -18.17 0.26
C CYS A 184 -0.39 -17.02 0.54
N ILE A 185 0.61 -17.28 1.38
CA ILE A 185 1.54 -16.27 1.88
C ILE A 185 2.94 -16.72 1.52
N TRP A 186 3.65 -15.87 0.78
CA TRP A 186 5.03 -16.08 0.39
C TRP A 186 5.92 -15.03 1.05
N HIS A 187 7.12 -15.46 1.41
CA HIS A 187 8.16 -14.58 1.94
C HIS A 187 9.35 -14.56 0.97
N SER A 188 9.85 -13.37 0.67
CA SER A 188 11.08 -13.21 -0.09
C SER A 188 12.31 -13.18 0.80
N ASP A 189 13.36 -13.87 0.36
CA ASP A 189 14.69 -13.83 0.97
C ASP A 189 15.48 -12.53 0.67
N GLY A 190 14.86 -11.56 0.00
CA GLY A 190 15.48 -10.27 -0.36
C GLY A 190 16.36 -10.34 -1.62
N VAL A 191 16.70 -11.54 -2.11
CA VAL A 191 17.39 -11.73 -3.40
C VAL A 191 16.43 -12.11 -4.54
N GLY A 192 15.13 -12.02 -4.26
CA GLY A 192 14.07 -12.15 -5.25
C GLY A 192 13.55 -13.56 -5.45
N GLN A 193 13.92 -14.50 -4.58
CA GLN A 193 13.21 -15.77 -4.47
C GLN A 193 12.08 -15.64 -3.46
N PHE A 194 10.99 -16.37 -3.70
CA PHE A 194 9.83 -16.42 -2.83
C PHE A 194 9.59 -17.85 -2.37
N VAL A 195 9.40 -18.03 -1.07
CA VAL A 195 9.05 -19.32 -0.46
C VAL A 195 7.66 -19.23 0.11
N LEU A 196 6.80 -20.21 -0.18
CA LEU A 196 5.48 -20.33 0.44
C LEU A 196 5.68 -20.63 1.93
N VAL A 197 5.20 -19.74 2.79
CA VAL A 197 5.36 -19.85 4.26
C VAL A 197 4.07 -20.26 4.95
N ASP A 198 2.91 -19.95 4.40
CA ASP A 198 1.62 -20.37 4.95
C ASP A 198 0.53 -20.49 3.88
N THR A 199 -0.50 -21.26 4.19
CA THR A 199 -1.73 -21.35 3.42
C THR A 199 -2.90 -21.44 4.40
N ILE A 200 -3.85 -20.52 4.26
CA ILE A 200 -4.99 -20.37 5.15
C ILE A 200 -6.30 -20.58 4.37
N SER A 201 -7.13 -21.50 4.85
CA SER A 201 -8.51 -21.66 4.37
C SER A 201 -9.38 -20.57 4.96
N VAL A 202 -9.86 -19.65 4.11
CA VAL A 202 -10.75 -18.55 4.50
C VAL A 202 -12.05 -19.10 5.09
N ARG A 203 -12.59 -20.19 4.53
CA ARG A 203 -13.83 -20.81 5.02
C ARG A 203 -13.70 -21.35 6.43
N GLU A 204 -12.58 -22.01 6.73
CA GLU A 204 -12.32 -22.53 8.07
C GLU A 204 -12.07 -21.40 9.07
N ALA A 205 -11.23 -20.42 8.70
CA ALA A 205 -10.89 -19.30 9.57
C ALA A 205 -12.12 -18.44 9.92
N CYS A 206 -13.03 -18.24 8.96
CA CYS A 206 -14.29 -17.51 9.13
C CYS A 206 -15.45 -18.39 9.62
N GLY A 207 -15.23 -19.65 10.02
CA GLY A 207 -16.31 -20.58 10.35
C GLY A 207 -17.26 -20.06 11.44
N HIS A 208 -16.74 -19.26 12.38
CA HIS A 208 -17.53 -18.66 13.45
C HIS A 208 -18.40 -17.47 13.01
N LEU A 209 -18.14 -16.90 11.82
CA LEU A 209 -18.88 -15.75 11.29
C LEU A 209 -20.21 -16.16 10.64
N ASN A 210 -20.49 -17.47 10.47
CA ASN A 210 -21.72 -17.99 9.85
C ASN A 210 -22.06 -17.32 8.50
N VAL A 211 -21.03 -17.09 7.66
CA VAL A 211 -21.16 -16.47 6.35
C VAL A 211 -22.10 -17.30 5.47
N GLN A 212 -23.20 -16.70 5.04
CA GLN A 212 -24.29 -17.38 4.32
C GLN A 212 -23.96 -17.62 2.84
N LYS A 213 -23.23 -16.70 2.21
CA LYS A 213 -22.99 -16.72 0.77
C LYS A 213 -21.50 -16.61 0.46
N TRP A 214 -20.95 -17.66 -0.13
CA TRP A 214 -19.50 -17.74 -0.38
C TRP A 214 -19.10 -17.55 -1.83
N GLU A 215 -19.99 -17.89 -2.76
CA GLU A 215 -19.67 -17.92 -4.18
C GLU A 215 -20.32 -16.74 -4.91
N PRO A 216 -19.53 -15.91 -5.62
CA PRO A 216 -20.07 -14.84 -6.43
C PRO A 216 -20.81 -15.43 -7.62
N ARG A 217 -21.85 -14.73 -8.09
CA ARG A 217 -22.69 -15.22 -9.20
C ARG A 217 -22.00 -15.07 -10.57
N ASP A 218 -21.00 -14.19 -10.66
CA ASP A 218 -20.60 -13.58 -11.95
C ASP A 218 -19.18 -13.97 -12.36
N GLY A 219 -18.67 -15.11 -11.90
CA GLY A 219 -17.31 -15.59 -12.25
C GLY A 219 -16.17 -14.75 -11.64
N HIS A 220 -16.49 -13.75 -10.81
CA HIS A 220 -15.53 -13.00 -10.03
C HIS A 220 -14.79 -13.87 -9.01
N SER A 221 -13.70 -13.34 -8.47
CA SER A 221 -12.94 -14.03 -7.41
C SER A 221 -13.77 -14.11 -6.15
N ALA A 222 -13.75 -15.27 -5.48
CA ALA A 222 -14.53 -15.44 -4.26
C ALA A 222 -13.97 -14.62 -3.07
N VAL A 223 -12.66 -14.36 -3.11
CA VAL A 223 -11.94 -13.54 -2.14
C VAL A 223 -11.17 -12.45 -2.89
N GLU A 224 -11.29 -11.20 -2.44
CA GLU A 224 -10.52 -10.06 -2.95
C GLU A 224 -9.61 -9.50 -1.84
N LEU A 225 -8.31 -9.36 -2.10
CA LEU A 225 -7.38 -8.75 -1.14
C LEU A 225 -7.49 -7.22 -1.18
N VAL A 226 -7.77 -6.63 -0.03
CA VAL A 226 -7.86 -5.18 0.15
C VAL A 226 -6.48 -4.65 0.55
N LEU A 227 -5.91 -5.21 1.64
CA LEU A 227 -4.68 -4.74 2.25
C LEU A 227 -3.93 -5.88 2.94
N VAL A 228 -2.61 -5.77 3.02
CA VAL A 228 -1.75 -6.67 3.78
C VAL A 228 -0.91 -5.82 4.73
N GLY A 229 -0.97 -6.14 6.02
CA GLY A 229 -0.14 -5.50 7.03
C GLY A 229 1.33 -5.84 6.86
N ASP A 230 2.19 -5.04 7.48
CA ASP A 230 3.62 -5.32 7.49
C ASP A 230 3.90 -6.69 8.12
N ASN A 231 4.94 -7.35 7.61
CA ASN A 231 5.32 -8.72 7.94
C ASN A 231 4.24 -9.77 7.66
N ALA A 232 3.26 -9.42 6.82
CA ALA A 232 2.01 -10.18 6.65
C ALA A 232 1.38 -10.55 8.00
N GLU A 233 1.44 -9.67 9.01
CA GLU A 233 0.91 -9.96 10.34
C GLU A 233 -0.62 -10.08 10.33
N PHE A 234 -1.26 -9.31 9.45
CA PHE A 234 -2.69 -9.39 9.15
C PHE A 234 -2.98 -9.18 7.66
N VAL A 235 -4.14 -9.66 7.22
CA VAL A 235 -4.65 -9.47 5.85
C VAL A 235 -6.09 -9.00 5.94
N ILE A 236 -6.42 -7.94 5.22
CA ILE A 236 -7.80 -7.47 5.03
C ILE A 236 -8.27 -7.93 3.66
N PHE A 237 -9.40 -8.62 3.63
CA PHE A 237 -9.95 -9.20 2.42
C PHE A 237 -11.48 -9.15 2.43
N ASP A 238 -12.04 -9.15 1.23
CA ASP A 238 -13.47 -9.17 0.97
C ASP A 238 -13.92 -10.60 0.62
N ILE A 239 -15.03 -11.03 1.20
CA ILE A 239 -15.79 -12.18 0.72
C ILE A 239 -16.87 -11.65 -0.22
N MET A 240 -16.50 -11.54 -1.50
CA MET A 240 -17.27 -10.82 -2.53
C MET A 240 -18.75 -11.20 -2.59
N ALA A 241 -19.05 -12.47 -2.34
CA ALA A 241 -20.40 -12.98 -2.46
C ALA A 241 -21.32 -12.54 -1.31
N SER A 242 -20.76 -12.30 -0.11
CA SER A 242 -21.48 -11.80 1.06
C SER A 242 -21.28 -10.31 1.31
N GLU A 243 -20.39 -9.64 0.56
CA GLU A 243 -20.10 -8.21 0.72
C GLU A 243 -19.56 -7.89 2.14
N ILE A 244 -18.82 -8.83 2.72
CA ILE A 244 -18.23 -8.71 4.06
C ILE A 244 -16.72 -8.52 3.93
N VAL A 245 -16.22 -7.48 4.59
CA VAL A 245 -14.78 -7.24 4.73
C VAL A 245 -14.30 -7.79 6.07
N CYS A 246 -13.33 -8.69 6.01
CA CYS A 246 -12.73 -9.35 7.16
C CYS A 246 -11.26 -8.93 7.31
N CYS A 247 -10.78 -8.94 8.55
CA CYS A 247 -9.37 -8.90 8.88
C CYS A 247 -8.99 -10.23 9.50
N ILE A 248 -7.95 -10.89 8.97
CA ILE A 248 -7.36 -12.07 9.58
C ILE A 248 -5.99 -11.73 10.13
N GLN A 249 -5.75 -12.05 11.40
CA GLN A 249 -4.40 -12.12 11.96
C GLN A 249 -3.76 -13.45 11.52
N VAL A 250 -2.69 -13.37 10.73
CA VAL A 250 -2.12 -14.54 10.06
C VAL A 250 -1.59 -15.57 11.06
N ARG A 251 -0.90 -15.10 12.11
CA ARG A 251 -0.20 -15.95 13.07
C ARG A 251 -1.12 -16.88 13.87
N ASN A 252 -2.26 -16.38 14.32
CA ASN A 252 -3.21 -17.12 15.16
C ASN A 252 -4.52 -17.48 14.43
N ARG A 253 -4.66 -17.05 13.17
CA ARG A 253 -5.83 -17.29 12.30
C ARG A 253 -7.14 -16.75 12.89
N VAL A 254 -7.04 -15.76 13.76
CA VAL A 254 -8.21 -15.06 14.31
C VAL A 254 -8.74 -14.12 13.23
N VAL A 255 -10.03 -14.24 12.94
CA VAL A 255 -10.72 -13.39 11.95
C VAL A 255 -11.72 -12.50 12.66
N GLU A 256 -11.76 -11.23 12.27
CA GLU A 256 -12.75 -10.27 12.71
C GLU A 256 -13.46 -9.69 11.48
N LYS A 257 -14.80 -9.56 11.55
CA LYS A 257 -15.58 -8.79 10.57
C LYS A 257 -15.33 -7.30 10.86
N VAL A 258 -14.80 -6.57 9.87
CA VAL A 258 -14.46 -5.14 10.03
C VAL A 258 -15.58 -4.26 9.50
N VAL A 259 -16.15 -4.60 8.35
CA VAL A 259 -17.19 -3.81 7.66
C VAL A 259 -18.12 -4.74 6.89
N GLU A 260 -19.38 -4.32 6.73
CA GLU A 260 -20.29 -4.82 5.70
C GLU A 260 -20.37 -3.73 4.63
N ARG A 261 -20.08 -4.04 3.37
CA ARG A 261 -20.20 -3.03 2.31
C ARG A 261 -21.68 -2.69 2.18
N ASP A 262 -22.09 -1.53 2.68
CA ASP A 262 -23.21 -0.85 2.04
C ASP A 262 -22.72 -0.43 0.64
N LEU A 263 -23.57 -0.63 -0.37
CA LEU A 263 -23.29 -0.55 -1.82
C LEU A 263 -22.83 0.82 -2.34
N LEU A 264 -22.36 1.72 -1.47
CA LEU A 264 -21.98 3.10 -1.73
C LEU A 264 -20.73 3.48 -0.93
N ASP A 265 -19.60 2.79 -1.11
CA ASP A 265 -18.34 3.53 -1.29
C ASP A 265 -17.21 2.64 -1.82
N ASN A 266 -16.59 3.11 -2.89
CA ASN A 266 -15.48 2.43 -3.59
C ASN A 266 -14.12 2.85 -3.01
N GLU A 267 -14.11 3.47 -1.82
CA GLU A 267 -12.92 4.04 -1.18
C GLU A 267 -12.71 3.50 0.23
N ILE A 268 -12.37 2.22 0.38
CA ILE A 268 -11.64 1.75 1.58
C ILE A 268 -10.15 2.19 1.47
N SER A 269 -9.91 3.37 0.90
CA SER A 269 -8.58 3.88 0.53
C SER A 269 -7.94 4.73 1.64
N CYS A 270 -8.68 5.18 2.66
CA CYS A 270 -8.21 6.31 3.49
C CYS A 270 -8.29 6.17 5.03
N ALA A 271 -8.66 5.03 5.61
CA ALA A 271 -8.89 4.95 7.08
C ALA A 271 -7.95 4.02 7.87
N ILE A 272 -6.87 3.49 7.30
CA ILE A 272 -5.91 2.61 8.02
C ILE A 272 -4.49 3.18 8.06
N THR A 273 -4.36 4.51 8.04
CA THR A 273 -3.12 5.23 8.41
C THR A 273 -3.09 5.57 9.91
N MET A 274 -4.03 5.05 10.71
CA MET A 274 -4.03 5.26 12.15
C MET A 274 -2.87 4.52 12.83
N VAL A 275 -2.34 5.18 13.86
CA VAL A 275 -1.27 4.65 14.72
C VAL A 275 -1.66 3.27 15.24
N TRP A 276 -0.75 2.30 15.04
CA TRP A 276 -0.91 0.92 15.47
C TRP A 276 -0.36 0.71 16.89
N PRO A 277 -1.00 -0.15 17.74
CA PRO A 277 -2.18 -0.97 17.48
C PRO A 277 -3.48 -0.14 17.38
N PRO A 278 -4.49 -0.61 16.62
CA PRO A 278 -5.72 0.11 16.44
C PRO A 278 -6.45 0.09 17.78
N ILE A 279 -6.72 1.26 18.33
CA ILE A 279 -7.60 1.40 19.48
C ILE A 279 -9.01 1.45 18.91
N PHE A 280 -9.71 0.32 18.94
CA PHE A 280 -11.11 0.30 18.55
C PHE A 280 -11.94 1.06 19.59
N PRO A 281 -12.86 1.95 19.17
CA PRO A 281 -13.82 2.52 20.10
C PRO A 281 -14.67 1.39 20.71
N VAL A 282 -14.76 1.37 22.03
CA VAL A 282 -15.67 0.48 22.74
C VAL A 282 -17.09 0.98 22.46
N PHE A 283 -17.92 0.15 21.84
CA PHE A 283 -19.35 0.44 21.74
C PHE A 283 -19.96 0.30 23.14
N ASP A 284 -20.23 1.42 23.78
CA ASP A 284 -21.10 1.42 24.95
C ASP A 284 -22.48 0.97 24.50
N LYS A 285 -22.90 -0.21 24.94
CA LYS A 285 -24.29 -0.62 24.85
C LYS A 285 -25.07 0.37 25.71
N GLU A 286 -25.77 1.31 25.08
CA GLU A 286 -26.86 2.01 25.75
C GLU A 286 -27.84 0.96 26.24
N VAL A 287 -27.80 0.71 27.55
CA VAL A 287 -28.84 0.00 28.25
C VAL A 287 -30.04 0.94 28.26
N ASN A 288 -30.91 0.81 27.25
CA ASN A 288 -32.27 1.30 27.35
C ASN A 288 -32.99 0.43 28.38
N SER A 289 -32.85 0.78 29.65
CA SER A 289 -33.79 0.37 30.67
C SER A 289 -35.10 1.09 30.40
N GLU A 290 -36.06 0.37 29.83
CA GLU A 290 -37.47 0.71 29.94
C GLU A 290 -37.81 0.79 31.44
N SER A 291 -37.89 2.00 31.99
CA SER A 291 -38.57 2.24 33.25
C SER A 291 -40.06 2.27 32.95
N SER A 292 -40.69 1.10 33.11
CA SER A 292 -42.11 1.02 33.40
C SER A 292 -42.32 1.66 34.77
N ASP A 293 -43.05 2.78 34.82
CA ASP A 293 -43.69 3.24 36.05
C ASP A 293 -45.05 3.84 35.69
N SER A 294 -46.07 3.03 36.02
CA SER A 294 -47.37 3.34 36.61
C SER A 294 -48.16 4.56 36.12
#